data_AF-A0A3L5TVI5-F1
#
_entry.id   AF-A0A3L5TVI5-F1
#
_cell.length_a   1.000
_cell.length_b   1.000
_cell.length_c   1.000
_cell.angle_alpha   90.00
_cell.angle_beta   90.00
_cell.angle_gamma   90.00
#
_symmetry.space_group_name_H-M   'P 1'
#
loop_
_entity.id
_entity.type
_entity.pdbx_description
1 polymer ?
#
loop_
_entity_poly.entity_id
_entity_poly.type
_entity_poly.pdbx_seq_one_letter_code
_entity_poly.pdbx_strand_id
1 'polypeptide(L)'
;YHGQNGPVTITHKAATPLEFFHQQAAAEIGYQTTDCNGYDQIGFCPMQLNIKNGERCSSASCHLRPVIRRKNLQILFRQKTAIGVEIIKYGRKIKIYARREVILSAGVIGSPHILLVSGIGPRDHLQQLK
;
A
#
# COMPACT_ATOMS: atom_id res chain seq x y z
N TYR A 1 -3.65 12.14 -16.94
CA TYR A 1 -2.87 11.43 -15.90
C TYR A 1 -3.70 11.17 -14.65
N HIS A 2 -4.45 12.16 -14.14
CA HIS A 2 -5.33 11.96 -12.96
C HIS A 2 -6.66 11.29 -13.27
N GLY A 3 -7.05 10.31 -12.45
CA GLY A 3 -8.37 9.69 -12.47
C GLY A 3 -9.30 10.28 -11.39
N GLN A 4 -10.53 10.64 -11.76
CA GLN A 4 -11.46 11.35 -10.86
C GLN A 4 -12.39 10.43 -10.06
N ASN A 5 -12.53 9.16 -10.48
CA ASN A 5 -13.47 8.19 -9.90
C ASN A 5 -12.80 7.19 -8.93
N GLY A 6 -11.59 7.50 -8.46
CA GLY A 6 -10.83 6.64 -7.55
C GLY A 6 -11.31 6.70 -6.09
N PRO A 7 -11.11 5.63 -5.29
CA PRO A 7 -11.49 5.62 -3.87
C PRO A 7 -10.53 6.43 -2.97
N VAL A 8 -9.33 6.76 -3.46
CA VAL A 8 -8.35 7.63 -2.78
C VAL A 8 -8.52 9.04 -3.35
N THR A 9 -8.89 9.98 -2.50
CA THR A 9 -8.97 11.40 -2.87
C THR A 9 -7.59 12.04 -2.76
N ILE A 10 -7.21 12.80 -3.79
CA ILE A 10 -6.00 13.62 -3.82
C ILE A 10 -6.43 15.09 -3.72
N THR A 11 -5.74 15.84 -2.88
CA THR A 11 -5.91 17.29 -2.68
C THR A 11 -4.55 17.95 -2.63
N HIS A 12 -4.42 19.20 -3.07
CA HIS A 12 -3.24 19.99 -2.78
C HIS A 12 -3.24 20.47 -1.32
N LYS A 13 -2.05 20.62 -0.75
CA LYS A 13 -1.87 21.32 0.53
C LYS A 13 -2.41 22.76 0.41
N ALA A 14 -2.89 23.33 1.52
CA ALA A 14 -3.12 24.77 1.60
C ALA A 14 -1.80 25.52 1.32
N ALA A 15 -1.83 26.43 0.34
CA ALA A 15 -0.65 27.17 -0.07
C ALA A 15 -0.07 27.99 1.08
N THR A 16 1.25 28.01 1.17
CA THR A 16 2.01 28.84 2.12
C THR A 16 2.94 29.79 1.37
N PRO A 17 3.31 30.97 1.90
CA PRO A 17 4.24 31.88 1.22
C PRO A 17 5.57 31.21 0.80
N LEU A 18 6.05 30.26 1.60
CA LEU A 18 7.25 29.46 1.31
C LEU A 18 7.16 28.66 -0.01
N GLU A 19 5.97 28.19 -0.37
CA GLU A 19 5.75 27.44 -1.62
C GLU A 19 5.92 28.34 -2.85
N PHE A 20 5.45 29.60 -2.75
CA PHE A 20 5.64 30.61 -3.78
C PHE A 20 7.10 31.10 -3.88
N PHE A 21 7.83 31.19 -2.75
CA PHE A 21 9.27 31.47 -2.77
C PHE A 21 10.07 30.32 -3.40
N HIS A 22 9.74 29.06 -3.09
CA HIS A 22 10.41 27.91 -3.72
C HIS A 22 10.12 27.82 -5.23
N GLN A 23 8.91 28.17 -5.69
CA GLN A 23 8.58 28.22 -7.12
C GLN A 23 9.38 29.28 -7.87
N GLN A 24 9.54 30.48 -7.31
CA GLN A 24 10.38 31.54 -7.90
C GLN A 24 11.85 31.13 -7.94
N ALA A 25 12.40 30.65 -6.82
CA ALA A 25 13.79 30.19 -6.77
C ALA A 25 14.06 29.04 -7.75
N ALA A 26 13.11 28.12 -7.95
CA ALA A 26 13.20 27.07 -8.97
C ALA A 26 13.20 27.64 -10.39
N ALA A 27 12.39 28.67 -10.68
CA ALA A 27 12.36 29.34 -11.98
C ALA A 27 13.68 30.10 -12.28
N GLU A 28 14.29 30.73 -11.27
CA GLU A 28 15.60 31.41 -11.40
C GLU A 28 16.73 30.46 -11.84
N ILE A 29 16.69 29.19 -11.40
CA ILE A 29 17.63 28.14 -11.84
C ILE A 29 17.10 27.30 -13.02
N GLY A 30 16.06 27.78 -13.72
CA GLY A 30 15.56 27.22 -14.97
C GLY A 30 14.54 26.08 -14.87
N TYR A 31 14.11 25.68 -13.67
CA TYR A 31 13.08 24.65 -13.49
C TYR A 31 11.66 25.24 -13.55
N GLN A 32 10.80 24.62 -14.34
CA GLN A 32 9.38 24.98 -14.40
C GLN A 32 8.59 24.40 -13.23
N THR A 33 7.44 25.02 -12.93
CA THR A 33 6.43 24.40 -12.07
C THR A 33 5.64 23.39 -12.90
N THR A 34 5.58 22.13 -12.47
CA THR A 34 4.90 21.01 -13.15
C THR A 34 4.03 20.20 -12.19
N ASP A 35 3.29 19.24 -12.74
CA ASP A 35 2.57 18.21 -12.02
C ASP A 35 3.44 16.94 -11.94
N CYS A 36 3.94 16.57 -10.75
CA CYS A 36 4.82 15.41 -10.59
C CYS A 36 4.14 14.06 -10.90
N ASN A 37 2.82 14.04 -11.01
CA ASN A 37 2.03 12.88 -11.45
C ASN A 37 1.47 13.08 -12.88
N GLY A 38 1.96 14.08 -13.61
CA GLY A 38 1.56 14.45 -14.96
C GLY A 38 2.37 13.76 -16.06
N TYR A 39 2.39 14.37 -17.25
CA TYR A 39 3.21 13.92 -18.38
C TYR A 39 4.70 14.17 -18.14
N ASP A 40 5.04 15.40 -17.78
CA ASP A 40 6.40 15.82 -17.46
C ASP A 40 6.53 15.95 -15.94
N GLN A 41 7.42 15.12 -15.38
CA GLN A 41 7.61 14.96 -13.95
C GLN A 41 8.84 15.73 -13.44
N ILE A 42 9.62 16.36 -14.34
CA ILE A 42 10.86 17.07 -13.98
C ILE A 42 10.54 18.55 -13.79
N GLY A 43 10.43 18.96 -12.52
CA GLY A 43 10.19 20.36 -12.16
C GLY A 43 9.78 20.50 -10.70
N PHE A 44 9.36 21.70 -10.32
CA PHE A 44 8.80 21.97 -9.00
C PHE A 44 7.30 21.64 -8.99
N CYS A 45 6.81 20.85 -8.02
CA CYS A 45 5.39 20.50 -7.95
C CYS A 45 4.75 20.93 -6.62
N PRO A 46 3.58 21.61 -6.63
CA PRO A 46 2.77 21.80 -5.44
C PRO A 46 2.45 20.46 -4.75
N MET A 47 2.47 20.43 -3.42
CA MET A 47 2.38 19.17 -2.68
C MET A 47 0.98 18.55 -2.78
N GLN A 48 0.87 17.41 -3.48
CA GLN A 48 -0.32 16.57 -3.54
C GLN A 48 -0.39 15.64 -2.31
N LEU A 49 -1.59 15.51 -1.73
CA LEU A 49 -1.85 14.83 -0.46
C LEU A 49 -3.04 13.89 -0.57
N ASN A 50 -2.93 12.71 0.02
CA ASN A 50 -4.03 11.75 0.15
C ASN A 50 -4.94 12.17 1.33
N ILE A 51 -5.75 13.22 1.14
CA ILE A 51 -6.64 13.77 2.18
C ILE A 51 -8.06 13.92 1.64
N LYS A 52 -9.05 13.68 2.50
CA LYS A 52 -10.47 13.98 2.25
C LYS A 52 -11.09 14.55 3.51
N ASN A 53 -11.74 15.70 3.39
CA ASN A 53 -12.40 16.39 4.52
C ASN A 53 -11.47 16.61 5.73
N GLY A 54 -10.18 16.89 5.49
CA GLY A 54 -9.16 17.06 6.53
C GLY A 54 -8.58 15.75 7.10
N GLU A 55 -9.18 14.59 6.81
CA GLU A 55 -8.69 13.29 7.26
C GLU A 55 -7.80 12.60 6.22
N ARG A 56 -6.85 11.77 6.67
CA ARG A 56 -5.97 10.98 5.80
C ARG A 56 -6.74 9.88 5.06
N CYS A 57 -6.70 9.91 3.73
CA CYS A 57 -7.12 8.81 2.85
C CYS A 57 -6.11 7.65 2.89
N SER A 58 -6.18 6.82 3.93
CA SER A 58 -5.44 5.55 4.01
C SER A 58 -6.08 4.47 3.12
N SER A 59 -5.30 3.47 2.69
CA SER A 59 -5.83 2.32 1.94
C SER A 59 -6.94 1.59 2.70
N ALA A 60 -6.86 1.52 4.03
CA ALA A 60 -7.89 0.92 4.88
C ALA A 60 -9.19 1.75 4.89
N SER A 61 -9.12 3.08 5.01
CA SER A 61 -10.30 3.95 4.99
C SER A 61 -10.94 4.05 3.59
N CYS A 62 -10.13 4.01 2.54
CA CYS A 62 -10.58 4.16 1.15
C CYS A 62 -11.11 2.86 0.53
N HIS A 63 -10.45 1.71 0.75
CA HIS A 63 -10.83 0.44 0.12
C HIS A 63 -11.58 -0.51 1.07
N LEU A 64 -11.17 -0.62 2.34
CA LEU A 64 -11.70 -1.63 3.26
C LEU A 64 -12.95 -1.15 4.03
N ARG A 65 -12.89 0.04 4.64
CA ARG A 65 -13.99 0.59 5.46
C ARG A 65 -15.34 0.66 4.72
N PRO A 66 -15.44 1.01 3.42
CA PRO A 66 -16.71 1.04 2.70
C PRO A 66 -17.34 -0.35 2.48
N VAL A 67 -16.53 -1.42 2.50
CA VAL A 67 -16.96 -2.79 2.18
C VAL A 67 -16.93 -3.74 3.38
N ILE A 68 -16.48 -3.27 4.55
CA ILE A 68 -16.25 -4.10 5.75
C ILE A 68 -17.49 -4.84 6.27
N ARG A 69 -18.70 -4.36 5.94
CA ARG A 69 -19.98 -4.99 6.30
C ARG A 69 -20.50 -6.03 5.28
N ARG A 70 -19.79 -6.29 4.18
CA ARG A 70 -20.23 -7.21 3.13
C ARG A 70 -20.17 -8.67 3.59
N LYS A 71 -21.33 -9.33 3.64
CA LYS A 71 -21.48 -10.73 4.10
C LYS A 71 -20.71 -11.77 3.28
N ASN A 72 -20.37 -11.47 2.02
CA ASN A 72 -19.60 -12.36 1.14
C ASN A 72 -18.08 -12.28 1.36
N LEU A 73 -17.61 -11.55 2.37
CA LEU A 73 -16.25 -11.67 2.89
C LEU A 73 -16.13 -12.96 3.73
N GLN A 74 -16.10 -14.13 3.08
CA GLN A 74 -16.03 -15.45 3.69
C GLN A 74 -15.00 -16.36 3.00
N ILE A 75 -14.31 -17.20 3.79
CA ILE A 75 -13.15 -18.02 3.40
C ILE A 75 -13.37 -19.48 3.86
N LEU A 76 -13.12 -20.50 3.00
CA LEU A 76 -13.11 -21.96 3.33
C LEU A 76 -11.94 -22.67 2.56
N PHE A 77 -11.99 -23.91 1.97
CA PHE A 77 -10.74 -24.69 1.64
C PHE A 77 -10.69 -25.54 0.31
N ARG A 78 -9.55 -25.65 -0.44
CA ARG A 78 -9.05 -26.91 -1.12
C ARG A 78 -7.61 -26.91 -1.79
N GLN A 79 -6.87 -28.03 -1.62
CA GLN A 79 -5.74 -28.60 -2.42
C GLN A 79 -4.33 -27.92 -2.45
N LYS A 80 -3.32 -28.59 -3.09
CA LYS A 80 -1.83 -28.39 -3.05
C LYS A 80 -1.30 -26.95 -3.26
N THR A 81 -2.18 -26.02 -3.60
CA THR A 81 -2.07 -24.58 -3.34
C THR A 81 -1.67 -24.28 -1.89
N ALA A 82 -1.29 -23.04 -1.58
CA ALA A 82 -1.28 -22.57 -0.20
C ALA A 82 -2.69 -22.71 0.41
N ILE A 83 -2.90 -23.72 1.25
CA ILE A 83 -4.21 -24.05 1.80
C ILE A 83 -4.67 -23.13 2.94
N GLY A 84 -3.85 -22.18 3.38
CA GLY A 84 -4.11 -21.38 4.57
C GLY A 84 -2.87 -20.70 5.15
N VAL A 85 -3.04 -20.16 6.36
CA VAL A 85 -2.00 -19.54 7.20
C VAL A 85 -2.08 -20.09 8.63
N GLU A 86 -0.94 -20.22 9.29
CA GLU A 86 -0.88 -20.35 10.76
C GLU A 86 -0.55 -18.98 11.36
N ILE A 87 -1.32 -18.56 12.36
CA ILE A 87 -1.10 -17.31 13.10
C ILE A 87 -0.98 -17.59 14.60
N ILE A 88 -0.32 -16.69 15.32
CA ILE A 88 -0.35 -16.66 16.78
C ILE A 88 -1.34 -15.58 17.21
N LYS A 89 -2.38 -15.94 17.95
CA LYS A 89 -3.37 -15.01 18.51
C LYS A 89 -3.57 -15.32 19.98
N TYR A 90 -3.37 -14.33 20.86
CA TYR A 90 -3.42 -14.48 22.33
C TYR A 90 -2.56 -15.66 22.83
N GLY A 91 -1.33 -15.79 22.31
CA GLY A 91 -0.38 -16.87 22.64
C GLY A 91 -0.74 -18.26 22.07
N ARG A 92 -1.86 -18.42 21.37
CA ARG A 92 -2.29 -19.70 20.79
C ARG A 92 -2.05 -19.73 19.29
N LYS A 93 -1.52 -20.86 18.80
CA LYS A 93 -1.45 -21.16 17.36
C LYS A 93 -2.86 -21.43 16.82
N ILE A 94 -3.24 -20.73 15.75
CA ILE A 94 -4.52 -20.88 15.05
C ILE A 94 -4.23 -21.09 13.57
N LYS A 95 -4.79 -22.16 12.99
CA LYS A 95 -4.72 -22.44 11.55
C LYS A 95 -6.01 -21.93 10.88
N ILE A 96 -5.84 -21.11 9.85
CA ILE A 96 -6.93 -20.53 9.05
C ILE A 96 -6.73 -21.01 7.62
N TYR A 97 -7.72 -21.68 7.03
CA TYR A 97 -7.60 -22.29 5.71
C TYR A 97 -8.27 -21.42 4.60
N ALA A 98 -7.87 -21.59 3.33
CA ALA A 98 -8.21 -20.73 2.18
C ALA A 98 -8.75 -21.51 0.94
N ARG A 99 -9.76 -20.93 0.26
CA ARG A 99 -10.65 -21.67 -0.68
C ARG A 99 -10.20 -21.63 -2.14
N ARG A 100 -9.39 -20.62 -2.46
CA ARG A 100 -8.88 -20.31 -3.80
C ARG A 100 -7.41 -19.96 -3.68
N GLU A 101 -7.11 -18.91 -2.92
CA GLU A 101 -5.78 -18.29 -2.85
C GLU A 101 -5.45 -17.82 -1.43
N VAL A 102 -4.15 -17.73 -1.14
CA VAL A 102 -3.58 -16.97 -0.02
C VAL A 102 -2.78 -15.82 -0.62
N ILE A 103 -3.21 -14.59 -0.36
CA ILE A 103 -2.56 -13.38 -0.88
C ILE A 103 -1.64 -12.82 0.22
N LEU A 104 -0.33 -12.74 -0.09
CA LEU A 104 0.68 -12.28 0.86
C LEU A 104 1.02 -10.80 0.63
N SER A 105 0.39 -9.93 1.43
CA SER A 105 0.54 -8.47 1.34
C SER A 105 1.26 -7.87 2.56
N ALA A 106 2.24 -8.58 3.14
CA ALA A 106 2.97 -8.19 4.34
C ALA A 106 4.15 -7.21 4.10
N GLY A 107 4.17 -6.55 2.94
CA GLY A 107 5.21 -5.61 2.52
C GLY A 107 6.55 -6.28 2.18
N VAL A 108 7.51 -5.47 1.73
CA VAL A 108 8.82 -5.95 1.25
C VAL A 108 9.66 -6.67 2.32
N ILE A 109 9.40 -6.44 3.61
CA ILE A 109 10.09 -7.11 4.72
C ILE A 109 9.31 -8.34 5.19
N GLY A 110 8.01 -8.20 5.48
CA GLY A 110 7.21 -9.27 6.05
C GLY A 110 6.93 -10.41 5.06
N SER A 111 6.72 -10.11 3.78
CA SER A 111 6.42 -11.12 2.76
C SER A 111 7.55 -12.14 2.55
N PRO A 112 8.81 -11.75 2.25
CA PRO A 112 9.89 -12.73 2.10
C PRO A 112 10.19 -13.49 3.39
N HIS A 113 10.06 -12.85 4.57
CA HIS A 113 10.20 -13.54 5.85
C HIS A 113 9.14 -14.64 6.03
N ILE A 114 7.87 -14.34 5.76
CA ILE A 114 6.76 -15.32 5.82
C ILE A 114 6.98 -16.47 4.83
N LEU A 115 7.46 -16.19 3.61
CA LEU A 115 7.80 -17.23 2.64
C LEU A 115 8.92 -18.14 3.16
N LEU A 116 10.02 -17.57 3.67
CA LEU A 116 11.16 -18.32 4.20
C LEU A 116 10.75 -19.27 5.34
N VAL A 117 10.04 -18.77 6.35
CA VAL A 117 9.56 -19.62 7.46
C VAL A 117 8.46 -20.61 7.05
N SER A 118 7.87 -20.42 5.87
CA SER A 118 6.94 -21.39 5.23
C SER A 118 7.65 -22.40 4.33
N GLY A 119 8.98 -22.41 4.28
CA GLY A 119 9.77 -23.33 3.44
C GLY A 119 9.93 -22.89 1.98
N ILE A 120 9.67 -21.62 1.66
CA ILE A 120 9.75 -21.06 0.30
C ILE A 120 10.86 -20.00 0.24
N GLY A 121 11.99 -20.35 -0.37
CA GLY A 121 13.14 -19.46 -0.54
C GLY A 121 14.39 -20.20 -0.99
N PRO A 122 15.55 -19.52 -1.01
CA PRO A 122 16.83 -20.14 -1.36
C PRO A 122 17.16 -21.32 -0.43
N ARG A 123 17.64 -22.42 -1.01
CA ARG A 123 17.91 -23.68 -0.30
C ARG A 123 18.76 -23.47 0.95
N ASP A 124 19.82 -22.68 0.83
CA ASP A 124 20.83 -22.51 1.88
C ASP A 124 20.25 -21.79 3.11
N HIS A 125 19.44 -20.75 2.88
CA HIS A 125 18.67 -20.08 3.94
C HIS A 125 17.66 -21.05 4.60
N LEU A 126 16.98 -21.89 3.82
CA LEU A 126 16.04 -22.88 4.36
C LEU A 126 16.73 -24.01 5.16
N GLN A 127 18.01 -24.29 4.88
CA GLN A 127 18.81 -25.24 5.65
C GLN A 127 19.29 -24.66 6.98
N GLN A 128 19.56 -23.35 7.04
CA GLN A 128 19.93 -22.64 8.29
C GLN A 128 18.77 -22.47 9.28
N LEU A 129 17.52 -22.69 8.84
CA LEU A 129 16.30 -22.58 9.65
C LEU A 129 15.84 -23.92 10.25
N LYS A 130 16.63 -24.99 10.13
CA LYS A 130 16.35 -26.33 10.65
C LYS A 130 17.15 -26.63 11.92
#